data_AF-A0A939IH12-F1
#
_entry.id   AF-A0A939IH12-F1
#
_cell.length_a   1.000
_cell.length_b   1.000
_cell.length_c   1.000
_cell.angle_alpha   90.00
_cell.angle_beta   90.00
_cell.angle_gamma   90.00
#
_symmetry.space_group_name_H-M   'P 1'
#
loop_
_entity.id
_entity.type
_entity.pdbx_description
1 polymer ?
#
loop_
_entity_poly.entity_id
_entity_poly.type
_entity_poly.pdbx_seq_one_letter_code
_entity_poly.pdbx_strand_id
1 'polypeptide(L)'
;MTPDEIETAMLAAFNSCDAASCPLTDTQKQILLHMVEQIQGNSASEKSNIANPLDELTPEELEAFLQFVKDEEQRNRTWKVQLLNDWLLENDSGTVQFIRQRYGLQWLNRVESYHFDKYSYFEDALKLRVGDRIEVSNGLWEWVQENGPCKREWFPCMVIKVEEISDVYDGLRLRDDSSTNCVIRFFNGAEYEIQGMYEWNRYNWRWPQKE
;
A
#
# COMPACT_ATOMS: atom_id res chain seq x y z
N MET A 1 18.54 -6.84 -19.48
CA MET A 1 17.64 -6.21 -20.45
C MET A 1 17.96 -4.73 -20.47
N THR A 2 18.21 -4.17 -21.64
CA THR A 2 18.39 -2.73 -21.80
C THR A 2 17.04 -2.02 -21.94
N PRO A 3 16.95 -0.70 -21.67
CA PRO A 3 15.73 0.09 -21.84
C PRO A 3 15.05 -0.10 -23.20
N ASP A 4 15.87 -0.07 -24.25
CA ASP A 4 15.43 -0.22 -25.63
C ASP A 4 14.81 -1.61 -25.91
N GLU A 5 15.27 -2.66 -25.22
CA GLU A 5 14.73 -4.02 -25.38
C GLU A 5 13.33 -4.15 -24.79
N ILE A 6 13.05 -3.48 -23.67
CA ILE A 6 11.74 -3.52 -23.01
C ILE A 6 10.72 -2.68 -23.79
N GLU A 7 11.12 -1.50 -24.27
CA GLU A 7 10.27 -0.67 -25.13
C GLU A 7 9.92 -1.40 -26.44
N THR A 8 10.92 -2.03 -27.08
CA THR A 8 10.71 -2.81 -28.31
C THR A 8 9.78 -4.01 -28.07
N ALA A 9 9.92 -4.71 -26.95
CA ALA A 9 9.03 -5.81 -26.58
C ALA A 9 7.59 -5.34 -26.33
N MET A 10 7.41 -4.15 -25.74
CA MET A 10 6.10 -3.55 -25.52
C MET A 10 5.43 -3.13 -26.81
N LEU A 11 6.16 -2.49 -27.73
CA LEU A 11 5.65 -2.14 -29.05
C LEU A 11 5.25 -3.40 -29.84
N ALA A 12 6.01 -4.49 -29.71
CA ALA A 12 5.65 -5.79 -30.29
C ALA A 12 4.38 -6.40 -29.66
N ALA A 13 4.20 -6.23 -28.34
CA ALA A 13 2.98 -6.66 -27.65
C ALA A 13 1.76 -5.84 -28.10
N PHE A 14 1.89 -4.52 -28.28
CA PHE A 14 0.83 -3.68 -28.83
C PHE A 14 0.40 -4.09 -30.23
N ASN A 15 1.37 -4.35 -31.11
CA ASN A 15 1.09 -4.83 -32.46
C ASN A 15 0.40 -6.21 -32.46
N SER A 16 0.73 -7.05 -31.47
CA SER A 16 0.06 -8.35 -31.29
C SER A 16 -1.38 -8.20 -30.77
N CYS A 17 -1.64 -7.23 -29.88
CA CYS A 17 -3.00 -6.88 -29.43
C CYS A 17 -3.85 -6.30 -30.57
N ASP A 18 -3.25 -5.46 -31.42
CA ASP A 18 -3.90 -4.91 -32.61
C ASP A 18 -4.25 -6.06 -33.59
N ALA A 19 -3.36 -7.04 -33.78
CA ALA A 19 -3.62 -8.23 -34.60
C ALA A 19 -4.68 -9.17 -33.99
N ALA A 20 -4.80 -9.21 -32.66
CA ALA A 20 -5.81 -9.98 -31.94
C ALA A 20 -7.20 -9.30 -31.89
N SER A 21 -7.40 -8.21 -32.64
CA SER A 21 -8.65 -7.41 -32.66
C SER A 21 -9.03 -6.80 -31.31
N CYS A 22 -8.05 -6.57 -30.42
CA CYS A 22 -8.21 -5.86 -29.16
C CYS A 22 -7.24 -4.66 -29.14
N PRO A 23 -7.47 -3.64 -30.00
CA PRO A 23 -6.54 -2.53 -30.13
C PRO A 23 -6.58 -1.65 -28.87
N LEU A 24 -5.39 -1.35 -28.35
CA LEU A 24 -5.23 -0.37 -27.29
C LEU A 24 -5.33 1.03 -27.89
N THR A 25 -6.02 1.95 -27.21
CA THR A 25 -6.06 3.36 -27.63
C THR A 25 -4.69 4.00 -27.47
N ASP A 26 -4.42 5.08 -28.20
CA ASP A 26 -3.13 5.79 -28.12
C ASP A 26 -2.83 6.26 -26.69
N THR A 27 -3.86 6.65 -25.95
CA THR A 27 -3.79 7.00 -24.52
C THR A 27 -3.34 5.81 -23.67
N GLN A 28 -3.89 4.61 -23.91
CA GLN A 28 -3.50 3.40 -23.18
C GLN A 28 -2.06 2.97 -23.49
N LYS A 29 -1.64 3.12 -24.76
CA LYS A 29 -0.26 2.86 -25.19
C LYS A 29 0.72 3.82 -24.50
N GLN A 30 0.38 5.11 -24.41
CA GLN A 30 1.18 6.11 -23.70
C GLN A 30 1.26 5.86 -22.19
N ILE A 31 0.17 5.44 -21.55
CA ILE A 31 0.17 5.11 -20.11
C ILE A 31 1.14 3.97 -19.82
N LEU A 32 1.10 2.90 -20.62
CA LEU A 32 1.95 1.74 -20.43
C LEU A 32 3.43 2.05 -20.71
N LEU A 33 3.73 2.86 -21.75
CA LEU A 33 5.10 3.24 -22.07
C LEU A 33 5.71 4.10 -20.95
N HIS A 34 4.95 5.07 -20.46
CA HIS A 34 5.35 5.90 -19.32
C HIS A 34 5.57 5.07 -18.05
N MET A 35 4.87 3.94 -17.85
CA MET A 35 5.14 3.04 -16.72
C MET A 35 6.53 2.38 -16.82
N VAL A 36 6.94 1.94 -18.01
CA VAL A 36 8.25 1.31 -18.22
C VAL A 36 9.39 2.29 -18.01
N GLU A 37 9.26 3.50 -18.55
CA GLU A 37 10.24 4.58 -18.35
C GLU A 37 10.44 4.90 -16.86
N GLN A 38 9.35 4.89 -16.07
CA GLN A 38 9.40 5.19 -14.63
C GLN A 38 9.93 4.03 -13.79
N ILE A 39 9.62 2.78 -14.15
CA ILE A 39 10.19 1.58 -13.50
C ILE A 39 11.71 1.55 -13.69
N GLN A 40 12.20 2.04 -14.84
CA GLN A 40 13.63 2.11 -15.14
C GLN A 40 14.31 3.36 -14.57
N GLY A 41 13.65 4.52 -14.59
CA GLY A 41 14.14 5.78 -14.02
C GLY A 41 14.27 5.79 -12.49
N ASN A 42 13.50 4.95 -11.79
CA ASN A 42 13.60 4.77 -10.33
C ASN A 42 14.87 4.04 -9.87
N SER A 43 15.75 3.61 -10.79
CA SER A 43 17.08 3.10 -10.40
C SER A 43 18.09 4.21 -10.07
N ALA A 44 17.79 5.47 -10.41
CA ALA A 44 18.74 6.58 -10.28
C ALA A 44 18.12 7.94 -9.89
N SER A 45 16.87 8.01 -9.44
CA SER A 45 16.27 9.29 -9.04
C SER A 45 16.60 9.64 -7.59
N GLU A 46 17.57 10.53 -7.47
CA GLU A 46 17.99 11.32 -6.34
C GLU A 46 16.96 11.48 -5.21
N LYS A 47 17.42 11.11 -4.02
CA LYS A 47 17.09 11.68 -2.71
C LYS A 47 16.65 13.15 -2.81
N SER A 48 15.37 13.38 -3.02
CA SER A 48 14.72 14.59 -2.55
C SER A 48 14.06 14.23 -1.23
N ASN A 49 14.13 15.14 -0.25
CA ASN A 49 13.35 15.08 0.97
C ASN A 49 11.87 15.16 0.60
N ILE A 50 11.26 14.03 0.23
CA ILE A 50 9.93 13.97 -0.37
C ILE A 50 8.91 14.05 0.77
N ALA A 51 8.27 15.22 0.90
CA ALA A 51 7.05 15.34 1.69
C ALA A 51 6.07 14.23 1.28
N ASN A 52 5.35 13.67 2.26
CA ASN A 52 4.39 12.59 2.02
C ASN A 52 3.44 13.03 0.89
N PRO A 53 3.32 12.29 -0.24
CA PRO A 53 2.46 12.69 -1.36
C PRO A 53 0.99 12.83 -0.94
N LEU A 54 0.58 12.18 0.15
CA LEU A 54 -0.75 12.35 0.73
C LEU A 54 -0.94 13.73 1.41
N ASP A 55 0.14 14.41 1.83
CA ASP A 55 0.10 15.79 2.33
C ASP A 55 -0.13 16.81 1.20
N GLU A 56 -0.01 16.42 -0.06
CA GLU A 56 -0.30 17.27 -1.22
C GLU A 56 -1.82 17.37 -1.50
N LEU A 57 -2.63 16.49 -0.91
CA LEU A 57 -4.09 16.50 -1.00
C LEU A 57 -4.69 17.54 -0.05
N THR A 58 -5.81 18.16 -0.41
CA THR A 58 -6.58 18.93 0.59
C THR A 58 -7.17 17.98 1.63
N PRO A 59 -7.53 18.46 2.83
CA PRO A 59 -8.12 17.60 3.86
C PRO A 59 -9.35 16.82 3.38
N GLU A 60 -10.20 17.43 2.55
CA GLU A 60 -11.39 16.80 1.99
C GLU A 60 -11.04 15.75 0.92
N GLU A 61 -10.05 16.03 0.08
CA GLU A 61 -9.54 15.08 -0.92
C GLU A 61 -8.84 13.90 -0.25
N LEU A 62 -8.09 14.15 0.81
CA LEU A 62 -7.43 13.13 1.62
C LEU A 62 -8.46 12.21 2.26
N GLU A 63 -9.50 12.76 2.90
CA GLU A 63 -10.57 11.96 3.50
C GLU A 63 -11.30 11.11 2.46
N ALA A 64 -11.67 11.69 1.31
CA ALA A 64 -12.30 10.96 0.22
C ALA A 64 -11.40 9.83 -0.33
N PHE A 65 -10.10 10.09 -0.44
CA PHE A 65 -9.13 9.09 -0.89
C PHE A 65 -8.94 7.97 0.13
N LEU A 66 -8.77 8.29 1.42
CA LEU A 66 -8.63 7.29 2.47
C LEU A 66 -9.87 6.40 2.56
N GLN A 67 -11.07 6.98 2.42
CA GLN A 67 -12.31 6.20 2.38
C GLN A 67 -12.38 5.28 1.16
N PHE A 68 -11.99 5.77 -0.03
CA PHE A 68 -11.93 4.94 -1.24
C PHE A 68 -10.95 3.76 -1.09
N VAL A 69 -9.76 4.02 -0.54
CA VAL A 69 -8.76 2.98 -0.28
C VAL A 69 -9.34 1.94 0.68
N LYS A 70 -9.99 2.37 1.76
CA LYS A 70 -10.65 1.48 2.73
C LYS A 70 -11.73 0.62 2.08
N ASP A 71 -12.62 1.22 1.30
CA ASP A 71 -13.73 0.50 0.66
C ASP A 71 -13.25 -0.57 -0.33
N GLU A 72 -12.20 -0.27 -1.11
CA GLU A 72 -11.64 -1.22 -2.06
C GLU A 72 -10.84 -2.33 -1.37
N GLU A 73 -10.08 -2.00 -0.32
CA GLU A 73 -9.35 -2.97 0.49
C GLU A 73 -10.31 -3.93 1.22
N GLN A 74 -11.44 -3.45 1.76
CA GLN A 74 -12.49 -4.30 2.36
C GLN A 74 -13.11 -5.27 1.35
N ARG A 75 -13.14 -4.91 0.06
CA ARG A 75 -13.59 -5.79 -1.03
C ARG A 75 -12.50 -6.76 -1.50
N ASN A 76 -11.37 -6.84 -0.79
CA ASN A 76 -10.17 -7.59 -1.17
C ASN A 76 -9.58 -7.17 -2.54
N ARG A 77 -9.86 -5.95 -2.98
CA ARG A 77 -9.29 -5.38 -4.22
C ARG A 77 -8.11 -4.50 -3.86
N THR A 78 -7.17 -4.37 -4.79
CA THR A 78 -6.06 -3.42 -4.64
C THR A 78 -6.54 -2.09 -5.20
N TRP A 79 -6.72 -1.08 -4.33
CA TRP A 79 -7.24 0.24 -4.71
C TRP A 79 -6.48 0.86 -5.89
N LYS A 80 -5.16 0.66 -5.94
CA LYS A 80 -4.28 1.18 -7.01
C LYS A 80 -4.60 0.52 -8.37
N VAL A 81 -4.89 -0.77 -8.38
CA VAL A 81 -5.28 -1.50 -9.58
C VAL A 81 -6.66 -1.07 -10.05
N GLN A 82 -7.61 -0.89 -9.12
CA GLN A 82 -8.95 -0.42 -9.44
C GLN A 82 -8.90 0.98 -10.07
N LEU A 83 -8.18 1.91 -9.46
CA LEU A 83 -8.01 3.26 -9.97
C LEU A 83 -7.37 3.28 -11.37
N LEU A 84 -6.32 2.48 -11.58
CA LEU A 84 -5.68 2.35 -12.88
C LEU A 84 -6.61 1.74 -13.94
N ASN A 85 -7.41 0.74 -13.57
CA ASN A 85 -8.39 0.13 -14.47
C ASN A 85 -9.47 1.13 -14.86
N ASP A 86 -9.94 1.95 -13.92
CA ASP A 86 -10.93 2.98 -14.20
C ASP A 86 -10.36 4.04 -15.16
N TRP A 87 -9.08 4.39 -15.02
CA TRP A 87 -8.42 5.33 -15.93
C TRP A 87 -8.22 4.74 -17.32
N LEU A 88 -7.87 3.45 -17.40
CA LEU A 88 -7.67 2.73 -18.65
C LEU A 88 -8.97 2.57 -19.45
N LEU A 89 -10.10 2.36 -18.76
CA LEU A 89 -11.42 2.17 -19.37
C LEU A 89 -12.19 3.48 -19.58
N GLU A 90 -11.56 4.64 -19.31
CA GLU A 90 -12.20 5.95 -19.33
C GLU A 90 -13.43 6.06 -18.39
N ASN A 91 -13.50 5.19 -17.38
CA ASN A 91 -14.54 5.25 -16.38
C ASN A 91 -14.29 6.38 -15.38
N ASP A 92 -15.38 6.87 -14.80
CA ASP A 92 -15.32 7.81 -13.69
C ASP A 92 -14.86 7.07 -12.43
N SER A 93 -13.74 7.50 -11.84
CA SER A 93 -13.24 6.99 -10.55
C SER A 93 -14.04 7.53 -9.35
N GLY A 94 -15.16 8.23 -9.60
CA GLY A 94 -16.10 8.68 -8.60
C GLY A 94 -15.53 9.78 -7.72
N THR A 95 -15.60 9.60 -6.40
CA THR A 95 -15.11 10.58 -5.41
C THR A 95 -13.60 10.83 -5.50
N VAL A 96 -12.83 9.92 -6.11
CA VAL A 96 -11.36 10.07 -6.29
C VAL A 96 -10.96 10.48 -7.71
N GLN A 97 -11.90 10.92 -8.54
CA GLN A 97 -11.62 11.40 -9.91
C GLN A 97 -10.65 12.60 -9.93
N PHE A 98 -10.60 13.39 -8.85
CA PHE A 98 -9.65 14.48 -8.70
C PHE A 98 -8.19 14.02 -8.82
N ILE A 99 -7.87 12.77 -8.46
CA ILE A 99 -6.52 12.21 -8.58
C ILE A 99 -6.12 12.17 -10.06
N ARG A 100 -7.02 11.71 -10.94
CA ARG A 100 -6.79 11.68 -12.39
C ARG A 100 -6.63 13.08 -12.97
N GLN A 101 -7.48 14.01 -12.52
CA GLN A 101 -7.59 15.34 -13.11
C GLN A 101 -6.47 16.30 -12.67
N ARG A 102 -6.02 16.22 -11.41
CA ARG A 102 -5.10 17.19 -10.81
C ARG A 102 -3.69 16.65 -10.60
N TYR A 103 -3.55 15.37 -10.26
CA TYR A 103 -2.28 14.78 -9.81
C TYR A 103 -1.68 13.80 -10.83
N GLY A 104 -2.53 13.03 -11.49
CA GLY A 104 -2.16 12.07 -12.52
C GLY A 104 -1.37 10.86 -12.02
N LEU A 105 -0.83 10.09 -12.98
CA LEU A 105 -0.12 8.84 -12.74
C LEU A 105 1.18 9.02 -11.94
N GLN A 106 1.84 10.18 -12.09
CA GLN A 106 3.11 10.46 -11.41
C GLN A 106 2.93 10.49 -9.89
N TRP A 107 1.86 11.13 -9.40
CA TRP A 107 1.51 11.13 -7.98
C TRP A 107 1.14 9.72 -7.50
N LEU A 108 0.33 8.99 -8.27
CA LEU A 108 -0.10 7.63 -7.92
C LEU A 108 1.09 6.66 -7.76
N ASN A 109 2.15 6.85 -8.54
CA ASN A 109 3.38 6.07 -8.45
C ASN A 109 4.23 6.42 -7.24
N ARG A 110 4.16 7.66 -6.75
CA ARG A 110 4.82 8.10 -5.51
C ARG A 110 4.13 7.58 -4.26
N VAL A 111 2.82 7.33 -4.31
CA VAL A 111 2.08 6.76 -3.17
C VAL A 111 2.51 5.30 -2.95
N GLU A 112 2.95 5.03 -1.72
CA GLU A 112 3.45 3.74 -1.23
C GLU A 112 2.77 3.44 0.12
N SER A 113 2.71 2.16 0.52
CA SER A 113 1.97 1.73 1.72
C SER A 113 2.43 2.43 2.99
N TYR A 114 3.73 2.73 3.13
CA TYR A 114 4.27 3.44 4.31
C TYR A 114 3.80 4.89 4.42
N HIS A 115 3.35 5.52 3.33
CA HIS A 115 2.83 6.89 3.38
C HIS A 115 1.52 6.97 4.18
N PHE A 116 0.76 5.87 4.25
CA PHE A 116 -0.46 5.76 5.03
C PHE A 116 -0.20 5.64 6.54
N ASP A 117 1.03 5.32 6.98
CA ASP A 117 1.35 5.21 8.41
C ASP A 117 1.10 6.52 9.17
N LYS A 118 1.27 7.67 8.51
CA LYS A 118 0.96 8.99 9.09
C LYS A 118 -0.53 9.16 9.42
N TYR A 119 -1.41 8.51 8.66
CA TYR A 119 -2.87 8.62 8.79
C TYR A 119 -3.49 7.37 9.40
N SER A 120 -2.70 6.59 10.16
CA SER A 120 -3.20 5.39 10.84
C SER A 120 -4.29 5.68 11.89
N TYR A 121 -4.45 6.94 12.30
CA TYR A 121 -5.56 7.41 13.15
C TYR A 121 -6.88 7.48 12.39
N PHE A 122 -6.84 7.55 11.06
CA PHE A 122 -7.99 7.43 10.17
C PHE A 122 -8.22 5.93 9.96
N GLU A 123 -9.03 5.34 10.86
CA GLU A 123 -9.30 3.90 11.00
C GLU A 123 -9.13 3.04 9.73
N ASP A 124 -8.42 1.92 9.88
CA ASP A 124 -8.44 0.76 8.97
C ASP A 124 -7.96 0.97 7.52
N ALA A 125 -7.19 2.02 7.23
CA ALA A 125 -6.81 2.33 5.84
C ALA A 125 -6.00 1.22 5.13
N LEU A 126 -5.24 0.39 5.85
CA LEU A 126 -4.55 -0.78 5.28
C LEU A 126 -4.50 -1.93 6.30
N LYS A 127 -5.45 -2.87 6.21
CA LYS A 127 -5.34 -4.14 6.94
C LYS A 127 -4.28 -5.02 6.29
N LEU A 128 -3.41 -5.58 7.11
CA LEU A 128 -2.43 -6.59 6.73
C LEU A 128 -3.11 -7.82 6.16
N ARG A 129 -2.50 -8.36 5.11
CA ARG A 129 -2.86 -9.58 4.43
C ARG A 129 -1.75 -10.61 4.58
N VAL A 130 -2.12 -11.88 4.45
CA VAL A 130 -1.13 -12.97 4.41
C VAL A 130 -0.22 -12.78 3.20
N GLY A 131 1.09 -12.76 3.44
CA GLY A 131 2.13 -12.51 2.45
C GLY A 131 2.73 -11.10 2.50
N ASP A 132 2.11 -10.18 3.25
CA ASP A 132 2.61 -8.82 3.38
C ASP A 132 3.96 -8.78 4.09
N ARG A 133 4.85 -7.94 3.57
CA ARG A 133 6.16 -7.68 4.19
C ARG A 133 6.03 -6.44 5.06
N ILE A 134 6.32 -6.59 6.34
CA ILE A 134 6.27 -5.52 7.33
C ILE A 134 7.59 -5.48 8.10
N GLU A 135 7.80 -4.41 8.84
CA GLU A 135 8.83 -4.32 9.86
C GLU A 135 8.18 -4.26 11.24
N VAL A 136 8.72 -5.02 12.19
CA VAL A 136 8.29 -5.00 13.58
C VAL A 136 9.38 -4.50 14.50
N SER A 137 8.99 -3.78 15.53
CA SER A 137 9.89 -3.17 16.51
C SER A 137 10.28 -4.16 17.60
N ASN A 138 11.52 -4.09 18.10
CA ASN A 138 11.91 -4.80 19.33
C ASN A 138 11.04 -4.43 20.53
N GLY A 139 10.32 -3.29 20.48
CA GLY A 139 9.31 -2.92 21.47
C GLY A 139 8.18 -3.96 21.70
N LEU A 140 8.02 -4.95 20.82
CA LEU A 140 7.10 -6.07 21.03
C LEU A 140 7.54 -7.07 22.11
N TRP A 141 8.85 -7.20 22.34
CA TRP A 141 9.42 -8.19 23.27
C TRP A 141 10.47 -7.60 24.22
N GLU A 142 10.91 -6.37 23.98
CA GLU A 142 11.81 -5.61 24.84
C GLU A 142 11.13 -4.33 25.33
N TRP A 143 11.41 -3.96 26.57
CA TRP A 143 11.06 -2.64 27.08
C TRP A 143 12.02 -1.59 26.49
N VAL A 144 11.59 -0.97 25.39
CA VAL A 144 12.35 0.10 24.70
C VAL A 144 11.82 1.47 25.15
N GLN A 145 12.67 2.26 25.81
CA GLN A 145 12.36 3.65 26.15
C GLN A 145 12.88 4.58 25.04
N GLU A 146 12.09 5.59 24.63
CA GLU A 146 12.49 6.54 23.57
C GLU A 146 13.80 7.28 23.87
N ASN A 147 14.11 7.50 25.16
CA ASN A 147 15.35 8.13 25.63
C ASN A 147 16.26 7.16 26.41
N GLY A 148 16.05 5.85 26.26
CA GLY A 148 16.82 4.82 26.94
C GLY A 148 18.10 4.41 26.20
N PRO A 149 18.97 3.60 26.85
CA PRO A 149 20.17 3.06 26.21
C PRO A 149 19.86 2.04 25.10
N CYS A 150 18.69 1.39 25.14
CA CYS A 150 18.20 0.51 24.08
C CYS A 150 17.42 1.33 23.05
N LYS A 151 17.88 1.35 21.82
CA LYS A 151 17.19 2.03 20.71
C LYS A 151 16.06 1.14 20.17
N ARG A 152 15.04 1.79 19.60
CA ARG A 152 14.00 1.10 18.83
C ARG A 152 14.61 0.64 17.50
N GLU A 153 14.66 -0.66 17.32
CA GLU A 153 15.15 -1.32 16.10
C GLU A 153 13.98 -1.98 15.37
N TRP A 154 14.04 -1.97 14.04
CA TRP A 154 12.99 -2.48 13.16
C TRP A 154 13.50 -3.73 12.44
N PHE A 155 12.74 -4.82 12.55
CA PHE A 155 13.08 -6.13 12.04
C PHE A 155 12.12 -6.52 10.93
N PRO A 156 12.61 -6.83 9.72
CA PRO A 156 11.76 -7.19 8.62
C PRO A 156 11.21 -8.61 8.79
N CYS A 157 9.92 -8.79 8.51
CA CYS A 157 9.22 -10.04 8.60
C CYS A 157 8.07 -10.13 7.58
N MET A 158 7.46 -11.31 7.50
CA MET A 158 6.32 -11.58 6.63
C MET A 158 5.10 -12.01 7.44
N VAL A 159 3.94 -11.46 7.11
CA VAL A 159 2.67 -11.87 7.69
C VAL A 159 2.28 -13.24 7.14
N ILE A 160 2.11 -14.23 8.02
CA ILE A 160 1.72 -15.60 7.63
C ILE A 160 0.28 -15.94 8.04
N LYS A 161 -0.30 -15.22 8.99
CA LYS A 161 -1.70 -15.39 9.41
C LYS A 161 -2.24 -14.08 9.98
N VAL A 162 -3.50 -13.76 9.70
CA VAL A 162 -4.26 -12.67 10.32
C VAL A 162 -5.59 -13.25 10.78
N GLU A 163 -5.95 -13.06 12.05
CA GLU A 163 -7.15 -13.62 12.67
C GLU A 163 -7.84 -12.55 13.52
N GLU A 164 -9.13 -12.32 13.25
CA GLU A 164 -9.96 -11.42 14.05
C GLU A 164 -10.66 -12.22 15.16
N ILE A 165 -10.40 -11.84 16.40
CA ILE A 165 -11.02 -12.42 17.59
C ILE A 165 -12.13 -11.47 18.02
N SER A 166 -13.35 -11.98 18.15
CA SER A 166 -14.46 -11.24 18.75
C SER A 166 -14.73 -11.81 20.13
N ASP A 167 -14.60 -10.98 21.17
CA ASP A 167 -14.91 -11.39 22.53
C ASP A 167 -16.44 -11.42 22.73
N VAL A 168 -17.05 -12.58 22.46
CA VAL A 168 -18.47 -12.81 22.77
C VAL A 168 -18.59 -13.32 24.20
N TYR A 169 -18.49 -12.42 25.18
CA TYR A 169 -18.88 -12.72 26.55
C TYR A 169 -20.34 -12.36 26.79
N ASP A 170 -21.16 -13.40 26.96
CA ASP A 170 -22.45 -13.42 27.66
C ASP A 170 -23.46 -12.31 27.31
N GLY A 171 -24.02 -12.37 26.09
CA GLY A 171 -25.34 -11.81 25.77
C GLY A 171 -25.51 -10.28 25.78
N LEU A 172 -24.54 -9.50 26.28
CA LEU A 172 -24.50 -8.05 26.10
C LEU A 172 -23.48 -7.71 25.00
N ARG A 173 -23.99 -7.29 23.84
CA ARG A 173 -23.19 -6.66 22.80
C ARG A 173 -22.64 -5.32 23.31
N LEU A 174 -21.48 -5.34 23.94
CA LEU A 174 -20.60 -4.18 23.92
C LEU A 174 -20.02 -4.11 22.50
N ARG A 175 -20.22 -2.96 21.86
CA ARG A 175 -19.81 -2.68 20.48
C ARG A 175 -18.28 -2.53 20.47
N ASP A 176 -17.60 -3.24 19.58
CA ASP A 176 -16.20 -3.05 19.17
C ASP A 176 -15.05 -3.57 20.08
N ASP A 177 -15.22 -4.66 20.84
CA ASP A 177 -14.06 -5.42 21.38
C ASP A 177 -13.68 -6.59 20.45
N SER A 178 -13.52 -6.32 19.14
CA SER A 178 -12.77 -7.25 18.29
C SER A 178 -11.29 -6.87 18.29
N SER A 179 -10.43 -7.85 18.50
CA SER A 179 -8.97 -7.68 18.44
C SER A 179 -8.42 -8.49 17.29
N THR A 180 -7.46 -7.93 16.55
CA THR A 180 -6.82 -8.66 15.47
C THR A 180 -5.48 -9.23 15.92
N ASN A 181 -5.34 -10.54 15.86
CA ASN A 181 -4.06 -11.22 16.02
C ASN A 181 -3.39 -11.43 14.68
N CYS A 182 -2.07 -11.30 14.66
CA CYS A 182 -1.24 -11.48 13.48
C CYS A 182 -0.09 -12.43 13.81
N VAL A 183 0.12 -13.47 13.01
CA VAL A 183 1.31 -14.32 13.10
C VAL A 183 2.29 -13.88 12.01
N ILE A 184 3.50 -13.54 12.43
CA ILE A 184 4.59 -13.13 11.55
C ILE A 184 5.68 -14.20 11.52
N ARG A 185 6.44 -14.24 10.42
CA ARG A 185 7.64 -15.06 10.27
C ARG A 185 8.84 -14.19 9.90
N PHE A 186 9.90 -14.28 10.69
CA PHE A 186 11.18 -13.64 10.42
C PHE A 186 11.99 -14.42 9.39
N PHE A 187 13.00 -13.78 8.78
CA PHE A 187 13.87 -14.43 7.79
C PHE A 187 14.72 -15.58 8.36
N ASN A 188 14.94 -15.62 9.67
CA ASN A 188 15.60 -16.74 10.35
C ASN A 188 14.66 -17.95 10.54
N GLY A 189 13.41 -17.87 10.10
CA GLY A 189 12.39 -18.91 10.24
C GLY A 189 11.63 -18.89 11.57
N ALA A 190 11.95 -17.99 12.50
CA ALA A 190 11.21 -17.83 13.74
C ALA A 190 9.82 -17.25 13.48
N GLU A 191 8.82 -17.78 14.17
CA GLU A 191 7.44 -17.31 14.11
C GLU A 191 7.05 -16.63 15.42
N TYR A 192 6.25 -15.58 15.32
CA TYR A 192 5.80 -14.82 16.47
C TYR A 192 4.35 -14.38 16.29
N GLU A 193 3.54 -14.54 17.33
CA GLU A 193 2.16 -14.06 17.36
C GLU A 193 2.12 -12.69 18.03
N ILE A 194 1.55 -11.72 17.32
CA ILE A 194 1.29 -10.36 17.78
C ILE A 194 -0.21 -10.26 18.05
N GLN A 195 -0.57 -10.14 19.32
CA GLN A 195 -1.95 -9.90 19.73
C GLN A 195 -2.28 -8.42 19.63
N GLY A 196 -3.51 -8.09 19.28
CA GLY A 196 -3.96 -6.71 19.18
C GLY A 196 -3.11 -5.86 18.22
N MET A 197 -2.90 -6.38 17.01
CA MET A 197 -2.04 -5.85 15.96
C MET A 197 -2.37 -4.41 15.58
N TYR A 198 -3.65 -4.05 15.56
CA TYR A 198 -4.10 -2.70 15.22
C TYR A 198 -4.47 -1.88 16.46
N GLU A 199 -4.69 -2.55 17.57
CA GLU A 199 -5.23 -1.98 18.80
C GLU A 199 -4.10 -1.41 19.65
N TRP A 200 -3.36 -2.25 20.38
CA TRP A 200 -2.27 -1.80 21.26
C TRP A 200 -0.87 -1.97 20.65
N ASN A 201 -0.73 -2.75 19.58
CA ASN A 201 0.55 -2.99 18.91
C ASN A 201 0.76 -2.21 17.61
N ARG A 202 -0.14 -1.27 17.25
CA ARG A 202 -0.02 -0.51 16.00
C ARG A 202 1.30 0.25 15.85
N TYR A 203 1.83 0.79 16.94
CA TYR A 203 3.08 1.55 16.96
C TYR A 203 4.33 0.66 16.89
N ASN A 204 4.15 -0.65 17.02
CA ASN A 204 5.22 -1.63 17.04
C ASN A 204 5.40 -2.32 15.68
N TRP A 205 4.68 -1.91 14.64
CA TRP A 205 4.90 -2.36 13.27
C TRP A 205 4.73 -1.21 12.28
N ARG A 206 5.37 -1.32 11.12
CA ARG A 206 5.26 -0.37 10.02
C ARG A 206 5.48 -1.08 8.68
N TRP A 207 5.09 -0.43 7.59
CA TRP A 207 5.50 -0.88 6.27
C TRP A 207 7.00 -0.61 6.05
N PRO A 208 7.71 -1.50 5.32
CA PRO A 208 9.13 -1.33 5.06
C PRO A 208 9.36 -0.02 4.32
N GLN A 209 10.26 0.79 4.85
CA GLN A 209 10.71 2.01 4.21
C GLN A 209 11.79 1.64 3.19
N LYS A 210 11.71 2.15 1.96
CA LYS A 210 12.82 2.05 1.02
C LYS A 210 13.95 2.95 1.53
N GLU A 211 15.06 2.34 1.93
CA GLU A 211 16.32 3.05 2.21
C GLU A 211 17.00 3.55 0.93
#